data_AF-A0A1D6GEI3-F1
#
_entry.id   AF-A0A1D6GEI3-F1
#
_cell.length_a   1.000
_cell.length_b   1.000
_cell.length_c   1.000
_cell.angle_alpha   90.00
_cell.angle_beta   90.00
_cell.angle_gamma   90.00
#
_symmetry.space_group_name_H-M   'P 1'
#
loop_
_entity.id
_entity.type
_entity.pdbx_description
1 polymer ?
#
loop_
_entity_poly.entity_id
_entity_poly.type
_entity_poly.pdbx_seq_one_letter_code
_entity_poly.pdbx_strand_id
1 'polypeptide(L)'
;MVGFSICMQLSKVSDRCYGLTLSPGEEIIAVVRSLDLNLLNQMYQVRTQKAVVEFIWIGGQFVGIPLDGSIDICSPQSADLSSSNLMWWGSNILWSLKKYENVEKRLVLWDVVAALQELKKTAPAFLETLVHSWASALFAGDSQCVSITAQSSRSMHDMMPHVSSRKLHLLNIICRKVMLGNHARHGPGAGNNSNDGTTDFWSTLLVASETELRERLVGFTFAAVVKRTACLFNGTSTANCWFPVGVAQMDSWVSMNYEKVHGQLQSIRSKIKELGSRIDGYSDVESCPYCSSPVRFESPDVAICGERHTLSRCRTSMTLCSVAQPVWHCSCCGGTVDKLLPESFFTMPLDAVRDDKGSLDLSAASAPLCPFCGVLLQRSMPAFLLSTSPV
;
A
#
# COMPACT_ATOMS: atom_id res chain seq x y z
N MET A 1 -11.66 -19.43 -22.71
CA MET A 1 -13.08 -19.68 -22.44
C MET A 1 -13.15 -20.45 -21.13
N VAL A 2 -13.28 -19.72 -20.02
CA VAL A 2 -13.31 -20.30 -18.67
C VAL A 2 -14.76 -20.23 -18.23
N GLY A 3 -15.47 -21.35 -18.35
CA GLY A 3 -16.85 -21.48 -17.88
C GLY A 3 -16.87 -21.51 -16.36
N PHE A 4 -17.52 -20.52 -15.75
CA PHE A 4 -17.80 -20.50 -14.31
C PHE A 4 -19.03 -21.36 -14.02
N SER A 5 -18.83 -22.66 -13.83
CA SER A 5 -19.83 -23.52 -13.19
C SER A 5 -19.14 -24.57 -12.35
N ILE A 6 -18.99 -24.31 -11.05
CA ILE A 6 -18.62 -25.33 -10.06
C ILE A 6 -19.45 -25.10 -8.80
N CYS A 7 -20.55 -25.86 -8.69
CA CYS A 7 -21.12 -26.24 -7.41
C CYS A 7 -20.14 -27.25 -6.78
N MET A 8 -19.29 -26.78 -5.86
CA MET A 8 -18.27 -27.62 -5.25
C MET A 8 -18.91 -28.41 -4.10
N GLN A 9 -19.38 -29.64 -4.37
CA GLN A 9 -19.61 -30.62 -3.31
C GLN A 9 -18.26 -31.01 -2.70
N LEU A 10 -17.80 -30.26 -1.70
CA LEU A 10 -16.58 -30.53 -0.92
C LEU A 10 -16.55 -31.95 -0.34
N SER A 11 -17.70 -32.61 -0.19
CA SER A 11 -17.79 -34.00 0.28
C SER A 11 -17.18 -35.05 -0.67
N LYS A 12 -16.99 -34.74 -1.97
CA LYS A 12 -16.34 -35.65 -2.93
C LYS A 12 -14.82 -35.48 -3.04
N VAL A 13 -14.25 -34.48 -2.35
CA VAL A 13 -12.79 -34.16 -2.38
C VAL A 13 -12.00 -34.94 -1.31
N SER A 14 -12.70 -35.70 -0.46
CA SER A 14 -12.20 -36.34 0.76
C SER A 14 -11.01 -37.29 0.57
N ASP A 15 -11.01 -38.16 -0.44
CA ASP A 15 -10.13 -39.35 -0.39
C ASP A 15 -8.76 -39.15 -1.07
N ARG A 16 -8.56 -38.01 -1.73
CA ARG A 16 -7.34 -37.69 -2.51
C ARG A 16 -6.75 -36.32 -2.19
N CYS A 17 -7.29 -35.61 -1.21
CA CYS A 17 -6.82 -34.29 -0.80
C CYS A 17 -5.76 -34.42 0.30
N TYR A 18 -4.54 -33.94 0.03
CA TYR A 18 -3.46 -33.90 1.02
C TYR A 18 -3.45 -32.62 1.85
N GLY A 19 -4.17 -31.58 1.42
CA GLY A 19 -4.22 -30.31 2.12
C GLY A 19 -5.09 -29.27 1.43
N LEU A 20 -5.61 -28.36 2.23
CA LEU A 20 -6.45 -27.24 1.82
C LEU A 20 -5.92 -25.98 2.50
N THR A 21 -5.81 -24.87 1.77
CA THR A 21 -5.55 -23.56 2.36
C THR A 21 -6.38 -22.49 1.68
N LEU A 22 -6.73 -21.45 2.44
CA LEU A 22 -7.37 -20.25 1.93
C LEU A 22 -6.33 -19.16 1.69
N SER A 23 -6.58 -18.31 0.69
CA SER A 23 -5.81 -17.09 0.51
C SER A 23 -6.12 -16.08 1.63
N PRO A 24 -5.24 -15.10 1.90
CA PRO A 24 -5.42 -14.18 3.02
C PRO A 24 -6.70 -13.33 2.95
N GLY A 25 -7.17 -13.03 1.75
CA GLY A 25 -8.43 -12.33 1.50
C GLY A 25 -9.60 -13.29 1.30
N GLU A 26 -9.40 -14.60 1.46
CA GLU A 26 -10.44 -15.63 1.36
C GLU A 26 -11.21 -15.62 0.03
N GLU A 27 -10.59 -15.11 -1.04
CA GLU A 27 -11.15 -15.11 -2.41
C GLU A 27 -10.71 -16.35 -3.22
N ILE A 28 -9.66 -17.05 -2.78
CA ILE A 28 -9.09 -18.22 -3.44
C ILE A 28 -8.91 -19.35 -2.43
N ILE A 29 -9.28 -20.56 -2.83
CA ILE A 29 -8.91 -21.81 -2.19
C ILE A 29 -7.79 -22.47 -3.00
N ALA A 30 -6.75 -22.96 -2.32
CA ALA A 30 -5.78 -23.89 -2.89
C ALA A 30 -5.99 -25.30 -2.32
N VAL A 31 -6.19 -26.28 -3.20
CA VAL A 31 -6.34 -27.71 -2.86
C VAL A 31 -5.15 -28.48 -3.41
N VAL A 32 -4.55 -29.33 -2.60
CA VAL A 32 -3.52 -30.28 -3.06
C VAL A 32 -4.16 -31.65 -3.24
N ARG A 33 -4.23 -32.14 -4.47
CA ARG A 33 -4.82 -33.45 -4.79
C ARG A 33 -3.83 -34.43 -5.39
N SER A 34 -3.95 -35.71 -5.03
CA SER A 34 -3.18 -36.79 -5.67
C SER A 34 -3.63 -36.98 -7.12
N LEU A 35 -2.68 -37.23 -8.02
CA LEU A 35 -2.99 -37.67 -9.37
C LEU A 35 -3.32 -39.16 -9.38
N ASP A 36 -4.29 -39.55 -10.21
CA ASP A 36 -4.50 -40.97 -10.49
C ASP A 36 -3.34 -41.47 -11.36
N LEU A 37 -2.47 -42.30 -10.78
CA LEU A 37 -1.32 -42.83 -11.48
C LEU A 37 -1.73 -43.61 -12.73
N ASN A 38 -2.91 -44.24 -12.74
CA ASN A 38 -3.38 -45.04 -13.88
C ASN A 38 -3.87 -44.17 -15.06
N LEU A 39 -4.18 -42.91 -14.81
CA LEU A 39 -4.60 -41.94 -15.84
C LEU A 39 -3.48 -40.96 -16.21
N LEU A 40 -2.36 -41.00 -15.49
CA LEU A 40 -1.25 -40.10 -15.69
C LEU A 40 -0.38 -40.57 -16.86
N ASN A 41 -0.08 -39.67 -17.80
CA ASN A 41 0.83 -39.97 -18.90
C ASN A 41 2.19 -40.45 -18.34
N GLN A 42 2.70 -41.55 -18.90
CA GLN A 42 3.92 -42.23 -18.47
C GLN A 42 5.13 -41.29 -18.33
N MET A 43 5.20 -40.21 -19.12
CA MET A 43 6.25 -39.20 -19.03
C MET A 43 6.25 -38.45 -17.67
N TYR A 44 5.09 -38.21 -17.07
CA TYR A 44 4.98 -37.54 -15.77
C TYR A 44 5.14 -38.49 -14.58
N GLN A 45 4.83 -39.78 -14.77
CA GLN A 45 5.16 -40.82 -13.80
C GLN A 45 6.68 -40.90 -13.54
N VAL A 46 7.49 -40.74 -14.59
CA VAL A 46 8.96 -40.73 -14.50
C VAL A 46 9.50 -39.50 -13.76
N ARG A 47 8.79 -38.37 -13.76
CA ARG A 47 9.24 -37.08 -13.18
C ARG A 47 8.87 -36.85 -11.71
N THR A 48 8.50 -37.87 -10.94
CA THR A 48 8.14 -37.74 -9.50
C THR A 48 7.04 -36.71 -9.18
N GLN A 49 6.25 -36.27 -10.17
CA GLN A 49 5.12 -35.35 -9.95
C GLN A 49 3.90 -36.14 -9.42
N LYS A 50 3.72 -36.15 -8.10
CA LYS A 50 2.72 -37.00 -7.41
C LYS A 50 1.42 -36.27 -7.03
N ALA A 51 1.37 -34.96 -7.16
CA ALA A 51 0.22 -34.15 -6.77
C ALA A 51 0.05 -32.93 -7.67
N VAL A 52 -1.19 -32.44 -7.76
CA VAL A 52 -1.54 -31.17 -8.39
C VAL A 52 -2.03 -30.21 -7.33
N VAL A 53 -1.60 -28.96 -7.42
CA VAL A 53 -2.17 -27.86 -6.66
C VAL A 53 -3.18 -27.16 -7.57
N GLU A 54 -4.43 -27.13 -7.16
CA GLU A 54 -5.50 -26.41 -7.85
C GLU A 54 -5.87 -25.15 -7.08
N PHE A 55 -5.97 -24.03 -7.81
CA PHE A 55 -6.43 -22.77 -7.28
C PHE A 55 -7.84 -22.50 -7.79
N ILE A 56 -8.78 -22.29 -6.86
CA ILE A 56 -10.20 -22.13 -7.14
C ILE A 56 -10.66 -20.78 -6.58
N TRP A 57 -11.20 -19.95 -7.46
CA TRP A 57 -11.82 -18.67 -7.07
C TRP A 57 -13.18 -18.94 -6.43
N ILE A 58 -13.37 -18.47 -5.20
CA ILE A 58 -14.59 -18.72 -4.42
C ILE A 58 -15.43 -17.48 -4.15
N GLY A 59 -15.00 -16.29 -4.57
CA GLY A 59 -15.71 -15.05 -4.29
C GLY A 59 -17.12 -14.93 -4.91
N GLY A 60 -17.48 -15.79 -5.87
CA GLY A 60 -18.85 -15.87 -6.39
C GLY A 60 -19.80 -16.75 -5.54
N GLN A 61 -19.29 -17.42 -4.52
CA GLN A 61 -20.08 -18.27 -3.61
C GLN A 61 -20.51 -17.47 -2.37
N PHE A 62 -21.69 -17.78 -1.83
CA PHE A 62 -22.18 -17.16 -0.61
C PHE A 62 -21.40 -17.68 0.60
N VAL A 63 -20.58 -16.83 1.23
CA VAL A 63 -19.80 -17.16 2.44
C VAL A 63 -20.41 -16.55 3.71
N GLY A 64 -21.42 -15.67 3.58
CA GLY A 64 -22.26 -15.19 4.68
C GLY A 64 -21.80 -13.91 5.37
N ILE A 65 -22.35 -12.78 4.94
CA ILE A 65 -23.26 -11.83 5.64
C ILE A 65 -23.78 -10.93 4.49
N PRO A 66 -25.10 -10.80 4.26
CA PRO A 66 -25.62 -9.90 3.24
C PRO A 66 -25.18 -8.47 3.55
N LEU A 67 -24.58 -7.76 2.59
CA LEU A 67 -24.59 -6.29 2.67
C LEU A 67 -26.05 -5.85 2.60
N ASP A 68 -26.37 -4.84 3.41
CA ASP A 68 -27.68 -4.19 3.43
C ASP A 68 -28.10 -3.84 2.00
N GLY A 69 -29.38 -4.03 1.67
CA GLY A 69 -29.92 -4.09 0.30
C GLY A 69 -29.85 -2.79 -0.51
N SER A 70 -28.93 -1.88 -0.19
CA SER A 70 -28.81 -0.55 -0.78
C SER A 70 -27.93 -0.48 -2.03
N ILE A 71 -27.30 -1.58 -2.45
CA ILE A 71 -26.43 -1.61 -3.64
C ILE A 71 -27.11 -2.42 -4.76
N ASP A 72 -28.12 -1.84 -5.41
CA ASP A 72 -28.75 -2.43 -6.59
C ASP A 72 -27.94 -2.04 -7.85
N ILE A 73 -26.93 -2.84 -8.19
CA ILE A 73 -26.08 -2.60 -9.38
C ILE A 73 -26.70 -3.33 -10.58
N CYS A 74 -27.66 -2.68 -11.24
CA CYS A 74 -28.11 -3.10 -12.55
C CYS A 74 -27.12 -2.64 -13.63
N SER A 75 -26.29 -3.56 -14.14
CA SER A 75 -25.51 -3.35 -15.36
C SER A 75 -26.07 -4.25 -16.48
N PRO A 76 -26.39 -3.69 -17.66
CA PRO A 76 -26.71 -4.52 -18.81
C PRO A 76 -25.38 -5.01 -19.42
N GLN A 77 -25.25 -6.34 -19.54
CA GLN A 77 -24.28 -7.12 -20.34
C GLN A 77 -23.09 -7.77 -19.62
N SER A 78 -23.19 -9.10 -19.43
CA SER A 78 -22.37 -10.13 -20.11
C SER A 78 -23.08 -11.48 -19.91
N ALA A 79 -23.15 -12.34 -20.92
CA ALA A 79 -23.92 -13.60 -20.86
C ALA A 79 -23.25 -14.69 -19.98
N ASP A 80 -22.04 -14.44 -19.48
CA ASP A 80 -21.20 -15.44 -18.80
C ASP A 80 -21.22 -15.33 -17.26
N LEU A 81 -21.76 -14.25 -16.68
CA LEU A 81 -21.85 -14.04 -15.23
C LEU A 81 -23.27 -13.58 -14.85
N SER A 82 -23.97 -14.33 -13.99
CA SER A 82 -25.27 -13.89 -13.48
C SER A 82 -25.12 -12.67 -12.58
N SER A 83 -26.14 -11.79 -12.56
CA SER A 83 -26.21 -10.64 -11.66
C SER A 83 -26.03 -11.03 -10.18
N SER A 84 -26.57 -12.19 -9.80
CA SER A 84 -26.40 -12.77 -8.46
C SER A 84 -24.93 -13.06 -8.13
N ASN A 85 -24.14 -13.56 -9.07
CA ASN A 85 -22.72 -13.84 -8.85
C ASN A 85 -21.93 -12.54 -8.63
N LEU A 86 -22.21 -11.49 -9.40
CA LEU A 86 -21.55 -10.19 -9.21
C LEU A 86 -21.89 -9.57 -7.85
N MET A 87 -23.13 -9.69 -7.37
CA MET A 87 -23.50 -9.24 -6.03
C MET A 87 -22.73 -9.97 -4.93
N TRP A 88 -22.52 -11.28 -5.06
CA TRP A 88 -21.70 -12.05 -4.12
C TRP A 88 -20.23 -11.67 -4.18
N TRP A 89 -19.67 -11.52 -5.37
CA TRP A 89 -18.31 -11.01 -5.56
C TRP A 89 -18.12 -9.65 -4.89
N GLY A 90 -19.04 -8.71 -5.11
CA GLY A 90 -18.99 -7.40 -4.47
C GLY A 90 -19.01 -7.53 -2.94
N SER A 91 -19.89 -8.38 -2.40
CA SER A 91 -20.03 -8.56 -0.96
C SER A 91 -18.79 -9.16 -0.31
N ASN A 92 -18.25 -10.22 -0.91
CA ASN A 92 -17.06 -10.90 -0.42
C ASN A 92 -15.85 -9.98 -0.49
N ILE A 93 -15.64 -9.28 -1.62
CA ILE A 93 -14.54 -8.32 -1.77
C ILE A 93 -14.59 -7.21 -0.70
N LEU A 94 -15.76 -6.62 -0.45
CA LEU A 94 -15.91 -5.56 0.56
C LEU A 94 -15.60 -6.08 1.97
N TRP A 95 -16.10 -7.28 2.29
CA TRP A 95 -15.82 -7.93 3.56
C TRP A 95 -14.33 -8.26 3.73
N SER A 96 -13.70 -8.76 2.68
CA SER A 96 -12.26 -9.04 2.62
C SER A 96 -11.45 -7.76 2.82
N LEU A 97 -11.79 -6.67 2.14
CA LEU A 97 -11.17 -5.35 2.34
C LEU A 97 -11.32 -4.85 3.78
N LYS A 98 -12.50 -5.05 4.40
CA LYS A 98 -12.74 -4.69 5.80
C LYS A 98 -11.82 -5.44 6.77
N LYS A 99 -11.57 -6.74 6.54
CA LYS A 99 -10.63 -7.53 7.34
C LYS A 99 -9.21 -6.97 7.32
N TYR A 100 -8.80 -6.41 6.19
CA TYR A 100 -7.48 -5.82 6.06
C TYR A 100 -7.34 -4.46 6.75
N GLU A 101 -8.41 -3.87 7.30
CA GLU A 101 -8.29 -2.65 8.12
C GLU A 101 -7.62 -2.90 9.48
N ASN A 102 -7.53 -4.16 9.94
CA ASN A 102 -6.83 -4.49 11.18
C ASN A 102 -5.31 -4.28 11.02
N VAL A 103 -4.74 -3.40 11.86
CA VAL A 103 -3.31 -3.03 11.87
C VAL A 103 -2.38 -4.16 12.33
N GLU A 104 -2.87 -5.12 13.13
CA GLU A 104 -2.10 -6.27 13.62
C GLU A 104 -1.81 -7.28 12.51
N LYS A 105 -2.62 -7.27 11.43
CA LYS A 105 -2.45 -8.18 10.30
C LYS A 105 -1.61 -7.53 9.20
N ARG A 106 -0.71 -8.31 8.61
CA ARG A 106 0.07 -7.87 7.43
C ARG A 106 -0.84 -7.64 6.22
N LEU A 107 -0.52 -6.64 5.40
CA LEU A 107 -1.21 -6.40 4.12
C LEU A 107 -0.72 -7.37 3.05
N VAL A 108 -1.54 -8.36 2.73
CA VAL A 108 -1.28 -9.35 1.67
C VAL A 108 -2.51 -9.47 0.76
N LEU A 109 -2.79 -8.42 -0.04
CA LEU A 109 -4.01 -8.33 -0.86
C LEU A 109 -3.86 -8.86 -2.30
N TRP A 110 -2.89 -9.72 -2.58
CA TRP A 110 -2.60 -10.10 -3.97
C TRP A 110 -3.73 -10.90 -4.63
N ASP A 111 -4.46 -11.70 -3.83
CA ASP A 111 -5.65 -12.41 -4.25
C ASP A 111 -6.82 -11.46 -4.57
N VAL A 112 -7.12 -10.52 -3.67
CA VAL A 112 -8.14 -9.50 -3.87
C VAL A 112 -7.80 -8.60 -5.06
N VAL A 113 -6.54 -8.16 -5.17
CA VAL A 113 -6.07 -7.35 -6.31
C VAL A 113 -6.21 -8.12 -7.62
N ALA A 114 -5.85 -9.41 -7.65
CA ALA A 114 -6.02 -10.24 -8.84
C ALA A 114 -7.50 -10.44 -9.21
N ALA A 115 -8.39 -10.68 -8.23
CA ALA A 115 -9.83 -10.73 -8.46
C ALA A 115 -10.35 -9.42 -9.07
N LEU A 116 -9.99 -8.29 -8.47
CA LEU A 116 -10.40 -6.96 -8.93
C LEU A 116 -9.84 -6.64 -10.34
N GLN A 117 -8.61 -7.07 -10.64
CA GLN A 117 -8.03 -6.91 -11.97
C GLN A 117 -8.74 -7.74 -13.04
N GLU A 118 -9.19 -8.96 -12.72
CA GLU A 118 -10.01 -9.75 -13.63
C GLU A 118 -11.43 -9.15 -13.77
N LEU A 119 -12.05 -8.72 -12.68
CA LEU A 119 -13.33 -8.00 -12.72
C LEU A 119 -13.24 -6.70 -13.54
N LYS A 120 -12.10 -6.02 -13.54
CA LYS A 120 -11.88 -4.85 -14.39
C LYS A 120 -11.99 -5.20 -15.88
N LYS A 121 -11.55 -6.40 -16.26
CA LYS A 121 -11.60 -6.88 -17.65
C LYS A 121 -13.00 -7.37 -18.01
N THR A 122 -13.67 -8.07 -17.09
CA THR A 122 -14.94 -8.75 -17.36
C THR A 122 -16.17 -7.89 -17.10
N ALA A 123 -16.12 -7.02 -16.09
CA ALA A 123 -17.24 -6.18 -15.63
C ALA A 123 -16.76 -4.81 -15.10
N PRO A 124 -16.16 -3.95 -15.95
CA PRO A 124 -15.54 -2.69 -15.53
C PRO A 124 -16.49 -1.71 -14.83
N ALA A 125 -17.72 -1.54 -15.32
CA ALA A 125 -18.70 -0.62 -14.72
C ALA A 125 -19.14 -1.06 -13.30
N PHE A 126 -19.29 -2.37 -13.10
CA PHE A 126 -19.55 -2.93 -11.77
C PHE A 126 -18.38 -2.66 -10.83
N LEU A 127 -17.15 -2.93 -11.28
CA LEU A 127 -15.95 -2.68 -10.49
C LEU A 127 -15.80 -1.20 -10.12
N GLU A 128 -15.97 -0.29 -11.07
CA GLU A 128 -15.88 1.16 -10.82
C GLU A 128 -16.89 1.59 -9.74
N THR A 129 -18.13 1.13 -9.86
CA THR A 129 -19.20 1.40 -8.87
C THR A 129 -18.84 0.83 -7.49
N LEU A 130 -18.37 -0.42 -7.44
CA LEU A 130 -17.97 -1.11 -6.21
C LEU A 130 -16.83 -0.37 -5.49
N VAL A 131 -15.75 -0.06 -6.22
CA VAL A 131 -14.56 0.59 -5.65
C VAL A 131 -14.87 2.03 -5.28
N HIS A 132 -15.69 2.75 -6.05
CA HIS A 132 -16.14 4.09 -5.68
C HIS A 132 -16.99 4.06 -4.40
N SER A 133 -17.94 3.13 -4.29
CA SER A 133 -18.75 2.96 -3.08
C SER A 133 -17.90 2.64 -1.85
N TRP A 134 -16.95 1.71 -1.99
CA TRP A 134 -15.99 1.39 -0.94
C TRP A 134 -15.15 2.60 -0.53
N ALA A 135 -14.59 3.33 -1.51
CA ALA A 135 -13.79 4.51 -1.25
C ALA A 135 -14.59 5.57 -0.49
N SER A 136 -15.82 5.88 -0.92
CA SER A 136 -16.72 6.78 -0.19
C SER A 136 -16.96 6.33 1.26
N ALA A 137 -17.20 5.03 1.48
CA ALA A 137 -17.40 4.48 2.82
C ALA A 137 -16.16 4.62 3.73
N LEU A 138 -14.94 4.68 3.18
CA LEU A 138 -13.73 4.94 3.98
C LEU A 138 -13.74 6.34 4.60
N PHE A 139 -14.38 7.31 3.95
CA PHE A 139 -14.42 8.73 4.35
C PHE A 139 -15.70 9.12 5.10
N ALA A 140 -16.73 8.25 5.14
CA ALA A 140 -18.04 8.58 5.68
C ALA A 140 -18.12 8.65 7.23
N GLY A 141 -17.05 8.33 7.97
CA GLY A 141 -17.10 8.21 9.42
C GLY A 141 -17.98 7.04 9.90
N ASP A 142 -17.94 6.68 11.19
CA ASP A 142 -18.73 5.58 11.77
C ASP A 142 -20.23 5.91 11.94
N SER A 143 -20.70 7.06 11.44
CA SER A 143 -22.12 7.38 11.44
C SER A 143 -22.84 6.53 10.40
N GLN A 144 -23.71 5.62 10.88
CA GLN A 144 -24.58 4.72 10.10
C GLN A 144 -25.58 5.39 9.14
N CYS A 145 -25.38 6.62 8.69
CA CYS A 145 -26.30 7.27 7.77
C CYS A 145 -25.57 8.26 6.86
N VAL A 146 -25.15 7.80 5.69
CA VAL A 146 -24.86 8.70 4.56
C VAL A 146 -25.51 8.10 3.31
N SER A 147 -26.52 8.80 2.80
CA SER A 147 -27.14 8.52 1.51
C SER A 147 -26.07 8.54 0.41
N ILE A 148 -26.11 7.54 -0.49
CA ILE A 148 -25.19 7.30 -1.62
C ILE A 148 -25.17 8.46 -2.64
N THR A 149 -25.99 9.50 -2.45
CA THR A 149 -26.02 10.70 -3.27
C THR A 149 -24.77 11.56 -3.08
N ALA A 150 -23.79 11.33 -3.98
CA ALA A 150 -22.73 12.23 -4.37
C ALA A 150 -21.99 12.94 -3.21
N GLN A 151 -21.24 12.19 -2.41
CA GLN A 151 -20.10 12.76 -1.72
C GLN A 151 -19.13 13.29 -2.79
N SER A 152 -19.08 14.62 -2.92
CA SER A 152 -18.17 15.30 -3.86
C SER A 152 -16.72 14.95 -3.54
N SER A 153 -15.85 14.90 -4.56
CA SER A 153 -14.40 14.70 -4.39
C SER A 153 -13.79 15.64 -3.34
N ARG A 154 -14.31 16.86 -3.24
CA ARG A 154 -13.92 17.86 -2.24
C ARG A 154 -14.13 17.37 -0.79
N SER A 155 -15.25 16.70 -0.52
CA SER A 155 -15.53 16.13 0.80
C SER A 155 -14.59 14.99 1.20
N MET A 156 -14.06 14.23 0.23
CA MET A 156 -13.08 13.17 0.51
C MET A 156 -11.72 13.74 0.91
N HIS A 157 -11.28 14.82 0.25
CA HIS A 157 -10.02 15.49 0.57
C HIS A 157 -10.03 16.05 1.99
N ASP A 158 -11.12 16.70 2.40
CA ASP A 158 -11.26 17.27 3.74
C ASP A 158 -11.30 16.19 4.84
N MET A 159 -11.73 14.96 4.50
CA MET A 159 -11.84 13.84 5.44
C MET A 159 -10.59 12.95 5.51
N MET A 160 -9.68 13.02 4.52
CA MET A 160 -8.39 12.29 4.55
C MET A 160 -7.64 12.36 5.89
N PRO A 161 -7.57 13.53 6.56
CA PRO A 161 -6.84 13.66 7.79
C PRO A 161 -7.48 12.89 8.96
N HIS A 162 -8.73 12.45 8.82
CA HIS A 162 -9.48 11.66 9.80
C HIS A 162 -9.48 10.15 9.49
N VAL A 163 -8.94 9.74 8.34
CA VAL A 163 -8.87 8.33 7.94
C VAL A 163 -7.60 7.68 8.47
N SER A 164 -7.70 6.48 9.06
CA SER A 164 -6.52 5.74 9.54
C SER A 164 -5.48 5.49 8.43
N SER A 165 -4.19 5.49 8.77
CA SER A 165 -3.11 5.26 7.79
C SER A 165 -3.28 3.91 7.07
N ARG A 166 -3.83 2.93 7.78
CA ARG A 166 -4.11 1.60 7.25
C ARG A 166 -5.15 1.61 6.13
N LYS A 167 -6.23 2.39 6.28
CA LYS A 167 -7.23 2.59 5.22
C LYS A 167 -6.63 3.33 4.02
N LEU A 168 -5.75 4.31 4.25
CA LEU A 168 -5.04 5.02 3.18
C LEU A 168 -4.07 4.10 2.42
N HIS A 169 -3.39 3.19 3.12
CA HIS A 169 -2.55 2.17 2.49
C HIS A 169 -3.35 1.26 1.56
N LEU A 170 -4.51 0.79 2.01
CA LEU A 170 -5.43 0.00 1.20
C LEU A 170 -5.88 0.78 -0.04
N LEU A 171 -6.33 2.03 0.15
CA LEU A 171 -6.73 2.91 -0.95
C LEU A 171 -5.61 3.06 -1.98
N ASN A 172 -4.37 3.29 -1.53
CA ASN A 172 -3.22 3.43 -2.42
C ASN A 172 -2.91 2.15 -3.21
N ILE A 173 -3.10 0.97 -2.61
CA ILE A 173 -2.92 -0.31 -3.31
C ILE A 173 -3.98 -0.44 -4.41
N ILE A 174 -5.25 -0.22 -4.08
CA ILE A 174 -6.37 -0.37 -5.03
C ILE A 174 -6.26 0.65 -6.16
N CYS A 175 -6.01 1.93 -5.85
CA CYS A 175 -5.80 2.97 -6.85
C CYS A 175 -4.68 2.59 -7.82
N ARG A 176 -3.50 2.20 -7.31
CA ARG A 176 -2.34 1.89 -8.18
C ARG A 176 -2.51 0.58 -8.96
N LYS A 177 -2.93 -0.50 -8.31
CA LYS A 177 -2.90 -1.84 -8.90
C LYS A 177 -4.16 -2.19 -9.68
N VAL A 178 -5.29 -1.62 -9.30
CA VAL A 178 -6.59 -1.93 -9.92
C VAL A 178 -7.01 -0.77 -10.83
N MET A 179 -7.22 0.41 -10.28
CA MET A 179 -7.87 1.51 -11.02
C MET A 179 -6.97 2.14 -12.08
N LEU A 180 -5.72 2.46 -11.74
CA LEU A 180 -4.74 3.05 -12.67
C LEU A 180 -3.96 1.99 -13.46
N GLY A 181 -3.82 0.79 -12.88
CA GLY A 181 -2.98 -0.28 -13.44
C GLY A 181 -1.48 0.06 -13.42
N ASN A 182 -0.64 -0.93 -13.76
CA ASN A 182 0.83 -0.75 -13.75
C ASN A 182 1.36 0.19 -14.87
N HIS A 183 0.50 0.87 -15.64
CA HIS A 183 0.89 1.76 -16.73
C HIS A 183 1.52 3.08 -16.26
N ALA A 184 1.51 3.37 -14.96
CA ALA A 184 2.12 4.56 -14.38
C ALA A 184 3.67 4.48 -14.20
N ARG A 185 4.38 3.60 -14.90
CA ARG A 185 5.83 3.82 -15.10
C ARG A 185 5.96 4.96 -16.10
N HIS A 186 6.16 6.17 -15.58
CA HIS A 186 6.35 7.38 -16.36
C HIS A 186 7.57 7.20 -17.28
N GLY A 187 7.31 6.79 -18.52
CA GLY A 187 8.22 6.87 -19.64
C GLY A 187 7.64 7.87 -20.66
N PRO A 188 8.46 8.72 -21.27
CA PRO A 188 7.98 9.72 -22.23
C PRO A 188 7.58 8.99 -23.53
N GLY A 189 6.30 8.61 -23.67
CA GLY A 189 5.81 7.99 -24.90
C GLY A 189 4.58 7.08 -24.82
N ALA A 190 3.88 6.97 -23.68
CA ALA A 190 2.63 6.21 -23.62
C ALA A 190 1.46 7.06 -24.14
N GLY A 191 1.02 6.77 -25.36
CA GLY A 191 -0.09 7.47 -26.03
C GLY A 191 -1.40 7.37 -25.25
N ASN A 192 -2.10 8.52 -25.22
CA ASN A 192 -3.48 8.69 -24.77
C ASN A 192 -4.40 7.64 -25.41
N ASN A 193 -4.96 6.75 -24.60
CA ASN A 193 -6.24 6.08 -24.90
C ASN A 193 -6.78 5.42 -23.62
N SER A 194 -7.43 6.20 -22.76
CA SER A 194 -8.46 5.73 -21.81
C SER A 194 -9.14 6.92 -21.14
N ASN A 195 -10.48 6.86 -21.00
CA ASN A 195 -11.36 7.82 -20.31
C ASN A 195 -10.66 8.79 -19.34
N ASP A 196 -10.55 10.05 -19.78
CA ASP A 196 -9.77 11.11 -19.13
C ASP A 196 -10.27 11.40 -17.70
N GLY A 197 -11.59 11.49 -17.50
CA GLY A 197 -12.17 11.92 -16.22
C GLY A 197 -12.12 10.90 -15.06
N THR A 198 -12.30 9.60 -15.31
CA THR A 198 -12.25 8.59 -14.23
C THR A 198 -10.82 8.27 -13.82
N THR A 199 -9.90 8.21 -14.79
CA THR A 199 -8.47 8.05 -14.54
C THR A 199 -7.92 9.23 -13.75
N ASP A 200 -8.36 10.45 -14.07
CA ASP A 200 -8.00 11.67 -13.35
C ASP A 200 -8.53 11.71 -11.91
N PHE A 201 -9.74 11.19 -11.66
CA PHE A 201 -10.25 11.05 -10.30
C PHE A 201 -9.36 10.14 -9.43
N TRP A 202 -9.04 8.93 -9.91
CA TRP A 202 -8.22 7.98 -9.14
C TRP A 202 -6.78 8.42 -8.98
N SER A 203 -6.21 9.13 -9.96
CA SER A 203 -4.88 9.72 -9.86
C SER A 203 -4.86 10.83 -8.81
N THR A 204 -5.85 11.72 -8.81
CA THR A 204 -6.00 12.81 -7.83
C THR A 204 -6.19 12.27 -6.42
N LEU A 205 -7.03 11.25 -6.25
CA LEU A 205 -7.26 10.61 -4.95
C LEU A 205 -5.99 9.93 -4.42
N LEU A 206 -5.24 9.25 -5.30
CA LEU A 206 -3.94 8.65 -4.94
C LEU A 206 -2.93 9.72 -4.50
N VAL A 207 -2.79 10.82 -5.25
CA VAL A 207 -1.87 11.92 -4.91
C VAL A 207 -2.22 12.54 -3.57
N ALA A 208 -3.51 12.77 -3.29
CA ALA A 208 -3.96 13.30 -2.01
C ALA A 208 -3.66 12.34 -0.85
N SER A 209 -3.97 11.06 -1.02
CA SER A 209 -3.68 10.01 -0.03
C SER A 209 -2.18 9.87 0.25
N GLU A 210 -1.34 9.90 -0.79
CA GLU A 210 0.12 9.91 -0.63
C GLU A 210 0.62 11.18 0.07
N THR A 211 0.01 12.33 -0.20
CA THR A 211 0.36 13.60 0.44
C THR A 211 0.04 13.56 1.94
N GLU A 212 -1.14 13.06 2.31
CA GLU A 212 -1.54 12.88 3.71
C GLU A 212 -0.62 11.89 4.45
N LEU A 213 -0.33 10.73 3.85
CA LEU A 213 0.61 9.77 4.44
C LEU A 213 2.03 10.35 4.57
N ARG A 214 2.45 11.19 3.62
CA ARG A 214 3.74 11.88 3.66
C ARG A 214 3.77 12.91 4.79
N GLU A 215 2.70 13.68 4.96
CA GLU A 215 2.55 14.60 6.09
C GLU A 215 2.64 13.87 7.43
N ARG A 216 1.96 12.72 7.59
CA ARG A 216 2.08 11.89 8.81
C ARG A 216 3.49 11.39 9.06
N LEU A 217 4.19 10.97 8.01
CA LEU A 217 5.59 10.56 8.07
C LEU A 217 6.49 11.70 8.56
N VAL A 218 6.30 12.90 8.01
CA VAL A 218 7.07 14.09 8.42
C VAL A 218 6.75 14.47 9.85
N GLY A 219 5.47 14.53 10.22
CA GLY A 219 5.03 14.82 11.58
C GLY A 219 5.60 13.84 12.61
N PHE A 220 5.55 12.54 12.30
CA PHE A 220 6.16 11.49 13.14
C PHE A 220 7.67 11.70 13.28
N THR A 221 8.37 11.99 12.19
CA THR A 221 9.82 12.22 12.18
C THR A 221 10.18 13.43 13.03
N PHE A 222 9.49 14.56 12.86
CA PHE A 222 9.75 15.77 13.63
C PHE A 222 9.44 15.58 15.11
N ALA A 223 8.32 14.94 15.45
CA ALA A 223 7.98 14.65 16.84
C ALA A 223 9.02 13.71 17.48
N ALA A 224 9.55 12.74 16.73
CA ALA A 224 10.64 11.88 17.20
C ALA A 224 11.93 12.68 17.48
N VAL A 225 12.30 13.63 16.61
CA VAL A 225 13.45 14.54 16.82
C VAL A 225 13.25 15.39 18.08
N VAL A 226 12.09 16.02 18.23
CA VAL A 226 11.77 16.87 19.39
C VAL A 226 11.84 16.06 20.68
N LYS A 227 11.20 14.88 20.71
CA LYS A 227 11.22 13.97 21.87
C LYS A 227 12.65 13.56 22.23
N ARG A 228 13.44 13.12 21.24
CA ARG A 228 14.82 12.68 21.46
C ARG A 228 15.69 13.81 21.99
N THR A 229 15.51 15.02 21.47
CA THR A 229 16.25 16.20 21.91
C THR A 229 15.91 16.55 23.35
N ALA A 230 14.63 16.50 23.73
CA ALA A 230 14.20 16.67 25.12
C ALA A 230 14.79 15.59 26.06
N CYS A 231 14.85 14.33 25.62
CA CYS A 231 15.49 13.25 26.39
C CYS A 231 16.99 13.49 26.62
N LEU A 232 17.72 13.92 25.58
CA LEU A 232 19.13 14.27 25.69
C LEU A 232 19.37 15.41 26.69
N PHE A 233 18.52 16.44 26.68
CA PHE A 233 18.58 17.52 27.68
C PHE A 233 18.32 17.03 29.11
N ASN A 234 17.42 16.06 29.29
CA ASN A 234 17.07 15.51 30.59
C ASN A 234 18.02 14.39 31.07
N GLY A 235 19.09 14.09 30.31
CA GLY A 235 20.05 13.04 30.64
C GLY A 235 19.49 11.61 30.57
N THR A 236 18.36 11.40 29.89
CA THR A 236 17.80 10.06 29.73
C THR A 236 18.46 9.33 28.55
N SER A 237 18.75 8.03 28.76
CA SER A 237 19.35 7.21 27.70
C SER A 237 18.38 7.02 26.53
N THR A 238 18.88 7.26 25.32
CA THR A 238 18.19 6.97 24.05
C THR A 238 18.82 5.78 23.32
N ALA A 239 19.64 5.00 24.04
CA ALA A 239 20.23 3.77 23.52
C ALA A 239 19.10 2.83 23.10
N ASN A 240 19.20 2.29 21.88
CA ASN A 240 18.23 1.42 21.22
C ASN A 240 16.94 2.08 20.68
N CYS A 241 16.80 3.41 20.75
CA CYS A 241 15.70 4.11 20.07
C CYS A 241 16.01 4.37 18.59
N TRP A 242 15.01 4.18 17.73
CA TRP A 242 15.05 4.58 16.33
C TRP A 242 15.50 6.04 16.16
N PHE A 243 16.32 6.31 15.15
CA PHE A 243 16.82 7.65 14.85
C PHE A 243 16.31 8.13 13.50
N PRO A 244 15.60 9.28 13.46
CA PRO A 244 15.12 9.87 12.22
C PRO A 244 16.28 10.39 11.37
N VAL A 245 16.22 10.16 10.06
CA VAL A 245 17.19 10.66 9.06
C VAL A 245 16.43 11.50 8.04
N GLY A 246 17.08 12.53 7.48
CA GLY A 246 16.52 13.35 6.41
C GLY A 246 15.63 14.50 6.88
N VAL A 247 15.82 14.96 8.12
CA VAL A 247 15.00 16.03 8.73
C VAL A 247 15.04 17.31 7.90
N ALA A 248 16.20 17.66 7.34
CA ALA A 248 16.35 18.84 6.48
C ALA A 248 15.58 18.70 5.16
N GLN A 249 15.63 17.53 4.50
CA GLN A 249 14.85 17.25 3.29
C GLN A 249 13.34 17.32 3.58
N MET A 250 12.91 16.82 4.74
CA MET A 250 11.52 16.92 5.17
C MET A 250 11.11 18.37 5.50
N ASP A 251 11.97 19.19 6.12
CA ASP A 251 11.71 20.62 6.32
C ASP A 251 11.59 21.38 4.99
N SER A 252 12.43 21.05 4.01
CA SER A 252 12.32 21.56 2.64
C SER A 252 10.98 21.14 2.01
N TRP A 253 10.55 19.88 2.18
CA TRP A 253 9.24 19.43 1.71
C TRP A 253 8.08 20.23 2.34
N VAL A 254 8.12 20.50 3.65
CA VAL A 254 7.08 21.33 4.30
C VAL A 254 7.13 22.78 3.79
N SER A 255 8.31 23.32 3.49
CA SER A 255 8.44 24.66 2.89
C SER A 255 7.74 24.75 1.54
N MET A 256 7.94 23.74 0.69
CA MET A 256 7.33 23.67 -0.64
C MET A 256 5.80 23.49 -0.59
N ASN A 257 5.28 22.93 0.51
CA ASN A 257 3.86 22.61 0.68
C ASN A 257 3.20 23.44 1.79
N TYR A 258 3.77 24.60 2.15
CA TYR A 258 3.41 25.34 3.35
C TYR A 258 1.91 25.64 3.49
N GLU A 259 1.25 26.05 2.41
CA GLU A 259 -0.18 26.39 2.40
C GLU A 259 -1.10 25.15 2.48
N LYS A 260 -0.57 23.96 2.20
CA LYS A 260 -1.34 22.71 2.09
C LYS A 260 -1.20 21.83 3.33
N VAL A 261 -0.09 21.95 4.07
CA VAL A 261 0.14 21.15 5.28
C VAL A 261 -0.71 21.64 6.44
N HIS A 262 -1.10 20.73 7.33
CA HIS A 262 -1.91 21.04 8.50
C HIS A 262 -1.13 21.93 9.49
N GLY A 263 -1.84 22.83 10.17
CA GLY A 263 -1.25 23.77 11.13
C GLY A 263 -0.48 23.10 12.28
N GLN A 264 -0.85 21.87 12.65
CA GLN A 264 -0.13 21.07 13.64
C GLN A 264 1.30 20.75 13.17
N LEU A 265 1.47 20.36 11.91
CA LEU A 265 2.80 20.11 11.35
C LEU A 265 3.62 21.40 11.31
N GLN A 266 2.98 22.53 10.98
CA GLN A 266 3.63 23.84 11.00
C GLN A 266 4.11 24.21 12.42
N SER A 267 3.34 23.88 13.45
CA SER A 267 3.72 24.10 14.85
C SER A 267 4.89 23.23 15.29
N ILE A 268 4.91 21.93 14.94
CA ILE A 268 6.05 21.07 15.27
C ILE A 268 7.30 21.52 14.49
N ARG A 269 7.11 21.92 13.23
CA ARG A 269 8.19 22.45 12.38
C ARG A 269 8.87 23.67 12.98
N SER A 270 8.15 24.58 13.64
CA SER A 270 8.80 25.74 14.28
C SER A 270 9.80 25.29 15.35
N LYS A 271 9.47 24.26 16.13
CA LYS A 271 10.40 23.64 17.09
C LYS A 271 11.63 23.04 16.40
N ILE A 272 11.45 22.40 15.24
CA ILE A 272 12.58 21.87 14.45
C ILE A 272 13.51 23.00 14.00
N LYS A 273 12.96 24.14 13.56
CA LYS A 273 13.76 25.31 13.19
C LYS A 273 14.52 25.91 14.37
N GLU A 274 13.92 25.94 15.55
CA GLU A 274 14.58 26.37 16.78
C GLU A 274 15.74 25.45 17.18
N LEU A 275 15.60 24.15 16.93
CA LEU A 275 16.68 23.19 17.14
C LEU A 275 17.80 23.37 16.11
N GLY A 276 17.48 23.60 14.83
CA GLY A 276 18.42 23.97 13.78
C GLY A 276 19.67 23.07 13.75
N SER A 277 20.85 23.68 13.90
CA SER A 277 22.16 22.98 13.88
C SER A 277 22.40 22.03 15.05
N ARG A 278 21.52 22.02 16.07
CA ARG A 278 21.57 21.00 17.15
C ARG A 278 21.10 19.64 16.66
N ILE A 279 20.44 19.58 15.50
CA ILE A 279 20.07 18.33 14.84
C ILE A 279 21.29 17.87 14.03
N ASP A 280 21.81 16.69 14.38
CA ASP A 280 22.96 16.11 13.68
C ASP A 280 22.64 15.88 12.19
N GLY A 281 23.56 16.26 11.31
CA GLY A 281 23.41 16.13 9.86
C GLY A 281 22.31 16.99 9.22
N TYR A 282 21.89 18.10 9.85
CA TYR A 282 20.88 19.00 9.28
C TYR A 282 21.42 19.78 8.06
N SER A 283 21.33 19.18 6.88
CA SER A 283 21.64 19.83 5.60
C SER A 283 20.66 19.36 4.52
N ASP A 284 20.12 20.32 3.77
CA ASP A 284 19.21 20.09 2.63
C ASP A 284 19.95 19.92 1.29
N VAL A 285 21.27 20.06 1.29
CA VAL A 285 22.14 19.85 0.13
C VAL A 285 22.83 18.51 0.25
N GLU A 286 22.58 17.64 -0.71
CA GLU A 286 23.19 16.31 -0.79
C GLU A 286 24.20 16.26 -1.95
N SER A 287 25.04 15.24 -2.00
CA SER A 287 26.00 15.05 -3.10
C SER A 287 25.59 13.89 -3.99
N CYS A 288 25.68 14.08 -5.30
CA CYS A 288 25.43 13.01 -6.27
C CYS A 288 26.48 11.90 -6.09
N PRO A 289 26.07 10.63 -5.92
CA PRO A 289 27.02 9.53 -5.70
C PRO A 289 27.88 9.21 -6.93
N TYR A 290 27.49 9.67 -8.13
CA TYR A 290 28.20 9.39 -9.37
C TYR A 290 29.21 10.47 -9.76
N CYS A 291 28.88 11.74 -9.55
CA CYS A 291 29.71 12.87 -9.98
C CYS A 291 30.06 13.88 -8.88
N SER A 292 29.63 13.64 -7.63
CA SER A 292 29.81 14.54 -6.48
C SER A 292 29.20 15.94 -6.61
N SER A 293 28.48 16.22 -7.70
CA SER A 293 27.75 17.47 -7.91
C SER A 293 26.71 17.67 -6.79
N PRO A 294 26.53 18.90 -6.27
CA PRO A 294 25.50 19.18 -5.28
C PRO A 294 24.11 18.95 -5.85
N VAL A 295 23.24 18.36 -5.05
CA VAL A 295 21.85 18.02 -5.37
C VAL A 295 20.97 18.68 -4.33
N ARG A 296 20.16 19.66 -4.76
CA ARG A 296 19.18 20.32 -3.90
C ARG A 296 17.90 19.50 -3.81
N PHE A 297 17.13 19.77 -2.76
CA PHE A 297 15.82 19.17 -2.60
C PHE A 297 14.79 19.87 -3.52
N GLU A 298 14.30 19.14 -4.51
CA GLU A 298 13.26 19.61 -5.46
C GLU A 298 12.02 18.74 -5.46
N SER A 299 12.16 17.46 -5.12
CA SER A 299 11.06 16.49 -5.12
C SER A 299 11.34 15.43 -4.05
N PRO A 300 10.32 14.87 -3.39
CA PRO A 300 10.49 13.85 -2.35
C PRO A 300 10.86 12.46 -2.89
N ASP A 301 10.67 12.21 -4.19
CA ASP A 301 10.77 10.85 -4.74
C ASP A 301 11.96 10.68 -5.71
N VAL A 302 12.33 11.73 -6.45
CA VAL A 302 13.39 11.71 -7.47
C VAL A 302 14.21 12.99 -7.36
N ALA A 303 15.50 12.90 -7.65
CA ALA A 303 16.36 14.06 -7.84
C ALA A 303 17.15 13.94 -9.15
N ILE A 304 17.55 15.07 -9.71
CA ILE A 304 18.42 15.15 -10.89
C ILE A 304 19.61 16.03 -10.52
N CYS A 305 20.84 15.53 -10.67
CA CYS A 305 22.03 16.36 -10.41
C CYS A 305 22.34 17.28 -11.61
N GLY A 306 23.31 18.20 -11.46
CA GLY A 306 23.75 19.08 -12.55
C GLY A 306 24.17 18.34 -13.83
N GLU A 307 24.82 17.18 -13.68
CA GLU A 307 25.21 16.28 -14.78
C GLU A 307 24.07 15.34 -15.25
N ARG A 308 22.82 15.65 -14.90
CA ARG A 308 21.60 14.92 -15.31
C ARG A 308 21.50 13.44 -14.90
N HIS A 309 22.27 12.98 -13.91
CA HIS A 309 22.03 11.67 -13.30
C HIS A 309 20.68 11.68 -12.55
N THR A 310 19.80 10.72 -12.85
CA THR A 310 18.55 10.51 -12.12
C THR A 310 18.80 9.67 -10.88
N LEU A 311 18.42 10.20 -9.72
CA LEU A 311 18.65 9.60 -8.41
C LEU A 311 17.31 9.34 -7.72
N SER A 312 17.15 8.17 -7.09
CA SER A 312 15.96 7.88 -6.30
C SER A 312 16.12 8.40 -4.88
N ARG A 313 15.05 8.97 -4.32
CA ARG A 313 14.99 9.32 -2.90
C ARG A 313 14.30 8.24 -2.09
N CYS A 314 14.76 8.09 -0.87
CA CYS A 314 14.23 7.15 0.10
C CYS A 314 12.83 7.61 0.51
N ARG A 315 11.83 6.74 0.37
CA ARG A 315 10.42 7.04 0.70
C ARG A 315 10.18 7.32 2.19
N THR A 316 11.11 7.01 3.07
CA THR A 316 11.00 7.23 4.52
C THR A 316 11.77 8.47 5.00
N SER A 317 12.99 8.72 4.51
CA SER A 317 13.82 9.86 4.91
C SER A 317 13.79 11.03 3.92
N MET A 318 13.31 10.82 2.70
CA MET A 318 13.43 11.73 1.55
C MET A 318 14.87 12.06 1.12
N THR A 319 15.89 11.43 1.72
CA THR A 319 17.29 11.57 1.30
C THR A 319 17.57 10.75 0.06
N LEU A 320 18.64 11.03 -0.67
CA LEU A 320 19.14 10.20 -1.75
C LEU A 320 19.43 8.79 -1.23
N CYS A 321 18.95 7.77 -1.95
CA CYS A 321 19.25 6.38 -1.62
C CYS A 321 20.73 6.09 -1.85
N SER A 322 21.31 5.28 -0.96
CA SER A 322 22.67 4.78 -1.14
C SER A 322 22.77 3.90 -2.39
N VAL A 323 23.82 4.09 -3.18
CA VAL A 323 24.16 3.22 -4.31
C VAL A 323 24.99 2.01 -3.84
N ALA A 324 25.63 2.13 -2.67
CA ALA A 324 26.55 1.13 -2.15
C ALA A 324 25.90 0.11 -1.20
N GLN A 325 24.71 0.43 -0.66
CA GLN A 325 24.02 -0.43 0.31
C GLN A 325 22.78 -1.08 -0.29
N PRO A 326 22.40 -2.31 0.12
CA PRO A 326 21.15 -2.92 -0.30
C PRO A 326 19.97 -2.05 0.15
N VAL A 327 19.13 -1.66 -0.80
CA VAL A 327 17.90 -0.92 -0.53
C VAL A 327 16.70 -1.85 -0.54
N TRP A 328 15.64 -1.41 0.13
CA TRP A 328 14.35 -2.05 0.07
C TRP A 328 13.52 -1.43 -1.05
N HIS A 329 12.71 -2.23 -1.73
CA HIS A 329 11.76 -1.77 -2.75
C HIS A 329 10.35 -2.25 -2.45
N CYS A 330 9.38 -1.38 -2.74
CA CYS A 330 7.97 -1.72 -2.64
C CYS A 330 7.48 -2.32 -3.97
N SER A 331 6.98 -3.56 -3.94
CA SER A 331 6.37 -4.19 -5.13
C SER A 331 5.05 -3.51 -5.57
N CYS A 332 4.44 -2.73 -4.67
CA CYS A 332 3.24 -1.98 -4.98
C CYS A 332 3.54 -0.67 -5.75
N CYS A 333 4.29 0.25 -5.14
CA CYS A 333 4.55 1.58 -5.69
C CYS A 333 5.90 1.74 -6.40
N GLY A 334 6.80 0.75 -6.33
CA GLY A 334 8.15 0.84 -6.88
C GLY A 334 9.11 1.74 -6.11
N GLY A 335 8.65 2.39 -5.04
CA GLY A 335 9.47 3.27 -4.21
C GLY A 335 10.57 2.52 -3.47
N THR A 336 11.71 3.19 -3.28
CA THR A 336 12.88 2.67 -2.58
C THR A 336 12.94 3.17 -1.14
N VAL A 337 13.45 2.34 -0.23
CA VAL A 337 13.61 2.64 1.19
C VAL A 337 14.99 2.18 1.63
N ASP A 338 15.82 3.12 2.09
CA ASP A 338 17.13 2.83 2.70
C ASP A 338 17.00 2.66 4.22
N LYS A 339 16.22 3.53 4.88
CA LYS A 339 15.99 3.50 6.32
C LYS A 339 14.58 3.03 6.66
N LEU A 340 14.47 1.97 7.43
CA LEU A 340 13.17 1.45 7.87
C LEU A 340 12.57 2.33 8.97
N LEU A 341 11.24 2.37 9.04
CA LEU A 341 10.48 3.03 10.11
C LEU A 341 10.22 2.06 11.27
N PRO A 342 10.09 2.54 12.50
CA PRO A 342 9.67 1.70 13.62
C PRO A 342 8.24 1.20 13.41
N GLU A 343 7.92 0.01 13.93
CA GLU A 343 6.59 -0.59 13.84
C GLU A 343 5.49 0.32 14.40
N SER A 344 5.83 1.10 15.43
CA SER A 344 4.95 2.09 16.04
C SER A 344 4.39 3.09 15.03
N PHE A 345 5.13 3.47 13.98
CA PHE A 345 4.61 4.35 12.92
C PHE A 345 3.37 3.76 12.22
N PHE A 346 3.33 2.44 12.04
CA PHE A 346 2.27 1.75 11.29
C PHE A 346 1.05 1.41 12.15
N THR A 347 1.24 1.30 13.46
CA THR A 347 0.19 0.97 14.44
C THR A 347 -0.30 2.18 15.23
N MET A 348 0.32 3.34 15.06
CA MET A 348 0.00 4.54 15.82
C MET A 348 -1.45 5.00 15.59
N PRO A 349 -2.20 5.32 16.65
CA PRO A 349 -3.49 5.99 16.54
C PRO A 349 -3.35 7.33 15.83
N LEU A 350 -4.39 7.73 15.10
CA LEU A 350 -4.38 8.93 14.27
C LEU A 350 -4.05 10.21 15.06
N ASP A 351 -4.50 10.28 16.30
CA ASP A 351 -4.32 11.45 17.18
C ASP A 351 -2.90 11.57 17.74
N ALA A 352 -2.11 10.50 17.72
CA ALA A 352 -0.77 10.50 18.31
C ALA A 352 0.32 11.17 17.43
N VAL A 353 0.06 11.44 16.15
CA VAL A 353 0.90 12.38 15.36
C VAL A 353 0.64 13.84 15.79
N ARG A 354 -0.57 14.11 16.29
CA ARG A 354 -1.14 15.47 16.40
C ARG A 354 -1.03 16.06 17.80
N ASP A 355 -0.92 15.22 18.82
CA ASP A 355 -0.74 15.67 20.19
C ASP A 355 0.75 15.67 20.58
N ASP A 356 1.26 16.85 20.92
CA ASP A 356 2.61 17.09 21.47
C ASP A 356 2.86 16.30 22.78
N LYS A 357 1.79 15.78 23.40
CA LYS A 357 1.81 14.97 24.63
C LYS A 357 1.76 13.45 24.40
N GLY A 358 1.58 12.98 23.16
CA GLY A 358 1.54 11.56 22.84
C GLY A 358 2.88 10.87 23.11
N SER A 359 2.88 9.78 23.88
CA SER A 359 4.09 8.98 24.06
C SER A 359 4.41 8.20 22.78
N LEU A 360 5.22 8.80 21.91
CA LEU A 360 5.78 8.12 20.74
C LEU A 360 6.73 6.99 21.17
N ASP A 361 6.37 5.74 20.92
CA ASP A 361 7.29 4.63 21.17
C ASP A 361 8.33 4.54 20.04
N LEU A 362 9.54 5.02 20.32
CA LEU A 362 10.68 4.94 19.42
C LEU A 362 11.55 3.69 19.67
N SER A 363 11.21 2.87 20.66
CA SER A 363 11.94 1.64 20.99
C SER A 363 11.46 0.42 20.19
N ALA A 364 10.30 0.55 19.53
CA ALA A 364 9.77 -0.45 18.63
C ALA A 364 10.76 -0.85 17.53
N ALA A 365 10.76 -2.14 17.18
CA ALA A 365 11.61 -2.67 16.12
C ALA A 365 11.30 -2.00 14.78
N SER A 366 12.33 -1.85 13.93
CA SER A 366 12.13 -1.36 12.58
C SER A 366 11.41 -2.38 11.71
N ALA A 367 10.34 -1.96 11.04
CA ALA A 367 9.51 -2.82 10.21
C ALA A 367 9.82 -2.62 8.71
N PRO A 368 10.01 -3.71 7.93
CA PRO A 368 10.24 -3.62 6.49
C PRO A 368 8.92 -3.40 5.73
N LEU A 369 8.19 -2.32 6.05
CA LEU A 369 6.90 -1.97 5.46
C LEU A 369 7.01 -0.66 4.67
N CYS A 370 6.29 -0.57 3.56
CA CYS A 370 6.25 0.66 2.78
C CYS A 370 5.39 1.73 3.48
N PRO A 371 5.88 2.97 3.70
CA PRO A 371 5.08 4.02 4.35
C PRO A 371 3.83 4.44 3.55
N PHE A 372 3.79 4.19 2.25
CA PHE A 372 2.70 4.59 1.35
C PHE A 372 1.76 3.46 0.96
N CYS A 373 2.14 2.21 1.19
CA CYS A 373 1.35 1.03 0.80
C CYS A 373 1.09 0.08 1.96
N GLY A 374 1.83 0.19 3.06
CA GLY A 374 1.78 -0.73 4.20
C GLY A 374 2.14 -2.20 3.87
N VAL A 375 2.48 -2.52 2.62
CA VAL A 375 2.93 -3.87 2.21
C VAL A 375 4.39 -4.11 2.59
N LEU A 376 4.74 -5.40 2.72
CA LEU A 376 6.10 -5.83 2.96
C LEU A 376 7.03 -5.40 1.82
N LEU A 377 8.11 -4.73 2.18
CA LEU A 377 9.19 -4.38 1.27
C LEU A 377 10.01 -5.63 0.94
N GLN A 378 10.48 -5.69 -0.30
CA GLN A 378 11.41 -6.70 -0.75
C GLN A 378 12.82 -6.08 -0.74
N ARG A 379 13.83 -6.87 -0.41
CA ARG A 379 15.22 -6.40 -0.48
C ARG A 379 15.73 -6.64 -1.90
N SER A 380 16.14 -5.59 -2.58
CA SER A 380 16.89 -5.75 -3.83
C SER A 380 18.33 -6.09 -3.47
N MET A 381 18.69 -7.37 -3.57
CA MET A 381 20.10 -7.74 -3.58
C MET A 381 20.58 -7.55 -5.02
N PRO A 382 21.60 -6.72 -5.28
CA PRO A 382 22.19 -6.63 -6.60
C PRO A 382 22.57 -8.02 -7.09
N ALA A 383 22.28 -8.33 -8.36
CA ALA A 383 22.47 -9.69 -8.90
C ALA A 383 23.92 -10.19 -8.75
N PHE A 384 24.90 -9.30 -8.68
CA PHE A 384 26.31 -9.63 -8.45
C PHE A 384 26.65 -10.03 -7.00
N LEU A 385 25.76 -9.78 -6.04
CA LEU A 385 25.88 -10.24 -4.65
C LEU A 385 25.05 -11.51 -4.36
N LEU A 386 24.24 -11.97 -5.32
CA LEU A 386 23.58 -13.26 -5.22
C LEU A 386 24.64 -14.35 -5.44
N SER A 387 24.94 -15.11 -4.38
CA SER A 387 25.73 -16.34 -4.51
C SER A 387 25.06 -17.24 -5.55
N THR A 388 25.84 -17.80 -6.47
CA THR A 388 25.37 -18.80 -7.44
C THR A 388 25.09 -20.16 -6.80
N SER A 389 25.33 -20.31 -5.48
CA SER A 389 25.01 -21.53 -4.76
C SER A 389 23.53 -21.54 -4.35
N PRO A 390 22.76 -22.57 -4.71
CA PRO A 390 21.39 -22.73 -4.22
C PRO A 390 21.40 -22.90 -2.69
N VAL A 391 20.45 -22.23 -2.02
CA VAL A 391 20.14 -22.40 -0.59
C VAL A 391 19.26 -23.62 -0.40
#